data_AF-A0A2P2C6U9-F1
#
_entry.id   AF-A0A2P2C6U9-F1
#
_cell.length_a   1.000
_cell.length_b   1.000
_cell.length_c   1.000
_cell.angle_alpha   90.00
_cell.angle_beta   90.00
_cell.angle_gamma   90.00
#
_symmetry.space_group_name_H-M   'P 1'
#
loop_
_entity.id
_entity.type
_entity.pdbx_description
1 polymer ?
#
loop_
_entity_poly.entity_id
_entity_poly.type
_entity_poly.pdbx_seq_one_letter_code
_entity_poly.pdbx_strand_id
1 'polypeptide(L)' 'MHDQFDVTLEDGDLLGEVELTTTLIIAASESEEHLSQDEIDRLLGVTPRKPSED' A
#
# COMPACT_ATOMS: atom_id res chain seq x y z
N MET A 1 -9.78 -11.60 26.31
CA MET A 1 -9.75 -11.58 24.84
C MET A 1 -8.54 -10.74 24.48
N HIS A 2 -7.47 -11.36 23.98
CA HIS A 2 -6.34 -10.60 23.43
C HIS A 2 -6.83 -10.03 22.10
N ASP A 3 -6.92 -8.71 22.00
CA ASP A 3 -7.25 -8.08 20.73
C ASP A 3 -6.12 -8.43 19.75
N GLN A 4 -6.44 -9.17 18.70
CA GLN A 4 -5.49 -9.54 17.64
C GLN A 4 -4.92 -8.29 16.92
N PHE A 5 -5.53 -7.14 17.17
CA PHE A 5 -5.15 -5.82 16.68
C PHE A 5 -4.40 -4.97 17.72
N ASP A 6 -4.19 -5.47 18.94
CA ASP A 6 -3.38 -4.81 19.98
C ASP A 6 -1.89 -5.15 19.78
N VAL A 7 -1.44 -4.95 18.54
CA VAL A 7 -0.01 -4.94 18.21
C VAL A 7 0.45 -3.55 18.62
N THR A 8 1.38 -3.46 19.58
CA THR A 8 2.01 -2.19 19.93
C THR A 8 2.65 -1.64 18.67
N LEU A 9 2.08 -0.55 18.14
CA LEU A 9 2.52 0.24 16.97
C LEU A 9 3.90 0.91 17.23
N GLU A 10 4.88 0.15 17.71
CA GLU A 10 6.27 0.60 17.93
C GLU A 10 7.16 0.31 16.73
N ASP A 11 6.70 -0.55 15.82
CA ASP A 11 7.39 -0.84 14.57
C ASP A 11 6.99 0.19 13.51
N GLY A 12 7.84 1.20 13.34
CA GLY A 12 7.63 2.29 12.38
C GLY A 12 7.51 1.80 10.94
N ASP A 13 8.13 0.67 10.61
CA ASP A 13 8.03 0.06 9.29
C ASP A 13 6.63 -0.55 9.08
N LEU A 14 6.10 -1.25 10.10
CA LEU A 14 4.74 -1.79 10.07
C LEU A 14 3.68 -0.69 9.97
N LEU A 15 3.84 0.41 10.70
CA LEU A 15 2.98 1.59 10.60
C LEU A 15 2.96 2.15 9.17
N GLY A 16 4.13 2.28 8.54
CA GLY A 16 4.25 2.73 7.16
C GLY A 16 3.49 1.84 6.18
N GLU A 17 3.59 0.52 6.33
CA GLU A 17 2.87 -0.44 5.48
C GLU A 17 1.35 -0.37 5.66
N VAL A 18 0.87 -0.15 6.89
CA VAL A 18 -0.57 0.03 7.18
C VAL A 18 -1.10 1.32 6.55
N GLU A 19 -0.37 2.43 6.64
CA GLU A 19 -0.73 3.70 6.02
C GLU A 19 -0.77 3.60 4.49
N LEU A 20 0.21 2.94 3.90
CA LEU A 20 0.30 2.68 2.47
C LEU A 20 -0.86 1.82 1.97
N THR A 21 -1.18 0.74 2.69
CA THR A 21 -2.33 -0.12 2.39
C THR A 21 -3.65 0.64 2.50
N THR A 22 -3.80 1.46 3.54
CA THR A 22 -4.99 2.31 3.74
C THR A 22 -5.16 3.29 2.58
N THR A 23 -4.06 3.92 2.16
CA THR A 23 -4.04 4.85 1.01
C THR A 23 -4.53 4.17 -0.27
N LEU A 24 -4.07 2.94 -0.55
CA LEU A 24 -4.54 2.17 -1.70
C LEU A 24 -6.04 1.82 -1.62
N ILE A 25 -6.51 1.40 -0.45
CA ILE A 25 -7.93 1.05 -0.26
C ILE A 25 -8.83 2.27 -0.51
N ILE A 26 -8.45 3.44 0.01
CA ILE A 26 -9.18 4.68 -0.19
C ILE A 26 -9.21 5.03 -1.69
N ALA A 27 -8.06 5.06 -2.35
CA ALA A 27 -7.98 5.39 -3.78
C ALA A 27 -8.80 4.43 -4.65
N ALA A 28 -8.76 3.13 -4.36
CA ALA A 28 -9.56 2.14 -5.07
C ALA A 28 -11.07 2.29 -4.82
N SER A 29 -11.46 2.72 -3.61
CA SER A 29 -12.86 2.94 -3.24
C SER A 29 -13.44 4.22 -3.84
N GLU A 30 -12.60 5.24 -4.07
CA GLU A 30 -12.99 6.52 -4.66
C GLU A 30 -12.98 6.50 -6.20
N SER A 31 -12.34 5.49 -6.80
CA SER A 31 -12.31 5.31 -8.24
C SER A 31 -13.55 4.60 -8.75
N GLU A 32 -14.11 5.07 -9.87
CA GLU A 32 -15.24 4.42 -10.54
C GLU A 32 -14.82 3.12 -11.25
N GLU A 33 -13.55 3.04 -11.67
CA GLU A 33 -12.95 1.89 -12.33
C GLU A 33 -11.71 1.38 -11.57
N HIS A 34 -11.11 0.27 -11.99
CA HIS A 34 -9.86 -0.19 -11.37
C HIS A 34 -8.72 0.81 -11.58
N LEU A 35 -7.91 1.01 -10.55
CA LEU A 35 -6.69 1.82 -10.64
C LEU A 35 -5.75 1.24 -11.71
N SER A 36 -5.17 2.12 -12.52
CA SER A 36 -4.13 1.73 -13.46
C SER A 36 -2.84 1.35 -12.73
N GLN A 37 -1.99 0.53 -13.37
CA GLN A 37 -0.68 0.17 -12.80
C GLN A 37 0.15 1.41 -12.47
N ASP A 38 0.14 2.44 -13.33
CA ASP A 38 0.88 3.68 -13.12
C ASP A 38 0.36 4.49 -11.91
N GLU A 39 -0.92 4.37 -11.56
CA GLU A 39 -1.50 4.99 -10.36
C GLU A 39 -1.13 4.21 -9.11
N ILE A 40 -1.24 2.89 -9.16
CA ILE A 40 -0.80 2.00 -8.07
C ILE A 40 0.68 2.25 -7.77
N ASP A 41 1.52 2.29 -8.79
CA ASP A 41 2.96 2.50 -8.64
C ASP A 41 3.28 3.85 -7.99
N ARG A 42 2.54 4.90 -8.40
CA ARG A 42 2.65 6.24 -7.79
C ARG A 42 2.23 6.27 -6.32
N LEU A 43 1.13 5.60 -5.97
CA LEU A 43 0.64 5.51 -4.59
C LEU A 43 1.60 4.70 -3.70
N LEU A 44 2.20 3.65 -4.27
CA LEU A 44 3.19 2.82 -3.61
C LEU A 44 4.59 3.46 -3.56
N GLY A 45 4.81 4.57 -4.26
CA GLY A 45 6.12 5.20 -4.39
C GLY A 45 7.15 4.34 -5.12
N VAL A 46 6.70 3.34 -5.89
CA VAL A 46 7.60 2.45 -6.66
C VAL A 46 7.89 3.06 -8.02
N THR A 47 9.14 2.94 -8.45
CA THR A 47 9.53 3.28 -9.82
C THR A 47 9.53 1.99 -10.65
N PRO A 48 8.83 1.93 -11.79
CA PRO A 48 8.80 0.73 -12.62
C PRO A 48 10.22 0.29 -12.97
N ARG A 49 10.60 -0.92 -12.55
CA ARG A 49 11.87 -1.52 -12.96
C ARG A 49 11.65 -2.18 -14.31
N LYS A 50 12.41 -1.79 -15.33
CA LYS A 50 12.41 -2.54 -16.60
C LYS A 50 12.71 -4.01 -16.29
N PRO A 51 11.99 -4.96 -16.90
CA PRO A 51 12.31 -6.38 -16.78
C PRO A 51 13.80 -6.57 -17.07
N SER A 52 14.51 -7.25 -16.18
CA SER A 52 15.91 -7.59 -16.41
C SER A 52 15.91 -8.68 -17.47
N GLU A 53 16.43 -8.38 -18.66
CA GLU A 53 16.70 -9.38 -19.70
C GLU A 53 17.93 -10.19 -19.23
N ASP A 54 17.70 -11.30 -18.54
CA ASP A 54 18.68 -12.39 -18.30
C ASP A 54 18.49 -13.49 -19.35
#